data_AF-A0A421D0F3-F1
#
_entry.id   AF-A0A421D0F3-F1
#
_cell.length_a   1.000
_cell.length_b   1.000
_cell.length_c   1.000
_cell.angle_alpha   90.00
_cell.angle_beta   90.00
_cell.angle_gamma   90.00
#
_symmetry.space_group_name_H-M   'P 1'
#
loop_
_entity.id
_entity.type
_entity.pdbx_description
1 polymer ?
#
loop_
_entity_poly.entity_id
_entity_poly.type
_entity_poly.pdbx_seq_one_letter_code
_entity_poly.pdbx_strand_id
1 'polypeptide(L)'
;MTFENEDVLPNFLKEQITNCPMQCKTDETTGQTVYRCHNDLGPLDWRELRKMLPKIADFGLATHLTVNSDGKAGKGEVGLHPIQSDQFRAPEVILGCGWSFSADIWNFGVLAWNIIERTELFRQVHDAQGHYNPKAHLAEMIALLGPPPKQLLARSDAMAGVQWPTAVKNEAGRLCSNGREYFDGPFFNENGEFLYDDLIPTRKLEDSIMTLEEKERQAFLSFVNHMLAWLPEDRQTAGELMEHPFLNG
;
A
#
# COMPACT_ATOMS: atom_id res chain seq x y z
N MET A 1 5.41 29.61 6.84
CA MET A 1 5.33 28.40 7.69
C MET A 1 6.47 27.50 7.26
N THR A 2 7.43 27.28 8.14
CA THR A 2 8.46 26.25 7.97
C THR A 2 7.80 24.89 8.23
N PHE A 3 8.17 23.89 7.43
CA PHE A 3 7.54 22.55 7.43
C PHE A 3 8.11 21.62 8.52
N GLU A 4 9.21 22.04 9.12
CA GLU A 4 10.01 21.27 10.05
C GLU A 4 9.76 21.80 11.46
N ASN A 5 9.59 20.90 12.42
CA ASN A 5 9.62 21.28 13.81
C ASN A 5 11.07 21.63 14.16
N GLU A 6 11.32 22.91 14.44
CA GLU A 6 12.66 23.44 14.73
C GLU A 6 13.31 22.78 15.95
N ASP A 7 12.53 22.12 16.82
CA ASP A 7 13.01 21.45 18.01
C ASP A 7 13.44 19.98 17.78
N VAL A 8 13.02 19.34 16.68
CA VAL A 8 13.32 17.92 16.42
C VAL A 8 14.83 17.69 16.28
N LEU A 9 15.49 18.46 15.42
CA LEU A 9 16.93 18.32 15.19
C LEU A 9 17.77 18.70 16.43
N PRO A 10 17.51 19.82 17.14
CA PRO A 10 18.19 20.14 18.40
C PRO A 10 18.01 19.08 19.49
N ASN A 11 16.81 18.55 19.67
CA ASN A 11 16.55 17.51 20.67
C ASN A 11 17.28 16.22 20.32
N PHE A 12 17.19 15.80 19.05
CA PHE A 12 17.93 14.65 18.53
C PHE A 12 19.44 14.82 18.74
N LEU A 13 20.02 15.97 18.36
CA LEU A 13 21.46 16.25 18.56
C LEU A 13 21.86 16.19 20.03
N LYS A 14 21.04 16.75 20.92
CA LYS A 14 21.29 16.70 22.37
C LYS A 14 21.29 15.27 22.88
N GLU A 15 20.37 14.43 22.42
CA GLU A 15 20.30 13.03 22.79
C GLU A 15 21.49 12.21 22.25
N GLN A 16 21.90 12.45 20.99
CA GLN A 16 23.05 11.79 20.39
C GLN A 16 24.36 12.15 21.11
N ILE A 17 24.53 13.40 21.53
CA ILE A 17 25.71 13.85 22.28
C ILE A 17 25.74 13.24 23.70
N THR A 18 24.58 13.08 24.33
CA THR A 18 24.51 12.74 25.76
C THR A 18 24.43 11.23 26.01
N ASN A 19 23.70 10.50 25.18
CA ASN A 19 23.27 9.13 25.50
C ASN A 19 23.71 8.08 24.47
N CYS A 20 23.73 8.40 23.18
CA CYS A 20 23.98 7.40 22.14
C CYS A 20 24.62 8.05 20.90
N PRO A 21 25.95 8.21 20.84
CA PRO A 21 26.59 8.89 19.72
C PRO A 21 26.44 8.13 18.40
N MET A 22 26.08 8.86 17.33
CA MET A 22 25.94 8.31 15.99
C MET A 22 27.24 7.64 15.52
N GLN A 23 27.08 6.49 14.87
CA GLN A 23 28.20 5.85 14.17
C GLN A 23 28.64 6.71 12.99
N CYS A 24 29.93 7.02 12.93
CA CYS A 24 30.55 7.75 11.85
C CYS A 24 31.84 7.08 11.39
N LYS A 25 32.28 7.41 10.18
CA LYS A 25 33.64 7.14 9.70
C LYS A 25 34.29 8.46 9.35
N THR A 26 35.54 8.63 9.73
CA THR A 26 36.35 9.78 9.33
C THR A 26 37.37 9.30 8.31
N ASP A 27 37.39 9.93 7.15
CA ASP A 27 38.44 9.71 6.17
C ASP A 27 39.73 10.35 6.68
N GLU A 28 40.76 9.52 6.91
CA GLU A 28 42.05 9.96 7.45
C GLU A 28 42.83 10.87 6.49
N THR A 29 42.52 10.83 5.19
CA THR A 29 43.21 11.59 4.15
C THR A 29 42.57 12.95 3.93
N THR A 30 41.23 13.01 3.94
CA THR A 30 40.48 14.25 3.71
C THR A 30 40.04 14.94 5.01
N GLY A 31 40.07 14.22 6.14
CA GLY A 31 39.53 14.67 7.42
C GLY A 31 38.00 14.72 7.46
N GLN A 32 37.31 14.31 6.39
CA GLN A 32 35.86 14.40 6.30
C GLN A 32 35.20 13.28 7.11
N THR A 33 34.27 13.65 7.99
CA THR A 33 33.48 12.69 8.77
C THR A 33 32.12 12.47 8.11
N VAL A 34 31.79 11.21 7.82
CA VAL A 34 30.51 10.78 7.27
C VAL A 34 29.77 9.97 8.33
N TYR A 35 28.58 10.42 8.70
CA TYR A 35 27.71 9.76 9.65
C TYR A 35 26.83 8.72 8.94
N ARG A 36 26.54 7.60 9.61
CA ARG A 36 25.54 6.64 9.15
C ARG A 36 24.18 7.33 9.10
N CYS A 37 23.37 7.04 8.08
CA CYS A 37 22.01 7.56 8.03
C CYS A 37 21.21 7.13 9.27
N HIS A 38 20.38 8.03 9.75
CA HIS A 38 19.54 7.83 10.93
C HIS A 38 18.10 8.10 10.52
N ASN A 39 17.23 7.09 10.66
CA ASN A 39 15.85 7.17 10.19
C ASN A 39 14.83 7.37 11.33
N ASP A 40 15.30 7.34 12.57
CA ASP A 40 14.47 7.56 13.77
C ASP A 40 14.88 8.88 14.43
N LEU A 41 13.99 9.87 14.45
CA LEU A 41 14.25 11.17 15.09
C LEU A 41 13.51 11.30 16.43
N GLY A 42 13.13 10.17 17.02
CA GLY A 42 12.35 10.10 18.25
C GLY A 42 10.83 10.08 17.99
N PRO A 43 10.04 9.85 19.06
CA PRO A 43 8.59 9.80 18.96
C PRO A 43 8.01 11.17 18.55
N LEU A 44 6.97 11.13 17.72
CA LEU A 44 6.24 12.34 17.33
C LEU A 44 5.59 12.98 18.56
N ASP A 45 5.86 14.27 18.80
CA ASP A 45 5.12 15.04 19.81
C ASP A 45 3.70 15.33 19.30
N TRP A 46 2.72 14.66 19.89
CA TRP A 46 1.31 14.80 19.55
C TRP A 46 0.76 16.23 19.70
N ARG A 47 1.41 17.06 20.53
CA ARG A 47 1.02 18.47 20.71
C ARG A 47 1.38 19.32 19.49
N GLU A 48 2.46 18.95 18.80
CA GLU A 48 2.96 19.63 17.61
C GLU A 48 2.39 19.05 16.32
N LEU A 49 1.88 17.81 16.33
CA LEU A 49 1.16 17.20 15.20
C LEU A 49 -0.03 18.04 14.72
N ARG A 50 -0.72 18.77 15.62
CA ARG A 50 -1.80 19.69 15.24
C ARG A 50 -1.35 20.83 14.31
N LYS A 51 -0.06 21.12 14.25
CA LYS A 51 0.54 22.15 13.39
C LYS A 51 1.21 21.55 12.14
N MET A 52 1.37 20.23 12.07
CA MET A 52 1.99 19.55 10.93
C MET A 52 0.93 19.12 9.92
N LEU A 53 1.02 19.66 8.70
CA LEU A 53 0.26 19.19 7.56
C LEU A 53 1.06 18.10 6.85
N PRO A 54 0.60 16.84 6.82
CA PRO A 54 1.31 15.79 6.10
C PRO A 54 1.35 16.12 4.60
N LYS A 55 2.49 15.84 3.97
CA LYS A 55 2.68 15.97 2.52
C LYS A 55 3.13 14.64 1.95
N ILE A 56 2.53 14.24 0.83
CA ILE A 56 3.00 13.09 0.06
C ILE A 56 4.36 13.46 -0.55
N ALA A 57 5.30 12.54 -0.45
CA ALA A 57 6.65 12.65 -0.96
C ALA A 57 7.05 11.37 -1.71
N ASP A 58 8.28 11.34 -2.24
CA ASP A 58 8.85 10.22 -2.99
C ASP A 58 8.06 9.82 -4.25
N PHE A 59 8.05 10.73 -5.22
CA PHE A 59 7.47 10.50 -6.54
C PHE A 59 8.42 9.73 -7.49
N GLY A 60 9.45 9.05 -6.97
CA GLY A 60 10.47 8.37 -7.77
C GLY A 60 9.92 7.22 -8.63
N LEU A 61 8.79 6.62 -8.22
CA LEU A 61 8.08 5.57 -8.94
C LEU A 61 6.76 6.05 -9.58
N ALA A 62 6.45 7.35 -9.49
CA ALA A 62 5.22 7.90 -10.05
C ALA A 62 5.21 7.75 -11.59
N THR A 63 4.08 7.30 -12.13
CA THR A 63 3.88 7.09 -13.56
C THR A 63 2.73 7.95 -14.05
N HIS A 64 2.91 8.57 -15.22
CA HIS A 64 1.85 9.32 -15.88
C HIS A 64 1.01 8.37 -16.75
N LEU A 65 -0.30 8.29 -16.47
CA LEU A 65 -1.29 7.64 -17.33
C LEU A 65 -2.17 8.72 -17.94
N THR A 66 -2.52 8.63 -19.23
CA THR A 66 -3.48 9.60 -19.78
C THR A 66 -4.88 9.36 -19.22
N VAL A 67 -5.51 10.47 -18.83
CA VAL A 67 -6.83 10.49 -18.19
C VAL A 67 -7.86 11.01 -19.17
N ASN A 68 -9.07 10.43 -19.16
CA ASN A 68 -10.22 11.07 -19.79
C ASN A 68 -10.70 12.25 -18.93
N SER A 69 -11.56 13.11 -19.49
CA SER A 69 -12.11 14.31 -18.83
C SER A 69 -12.78 14.06 -17.47
N ASP A 70 -13.21 12.82 -17.19
CA ASP A 70 -13.91 12.42 -15.97
C ASP A 70 -12.97 11.94 -14.85
N GLY A 71 -11.66 12.15 -14.97
CA GLY A 71 -10.66 11.70 -13.98
C GLY A 71 -10.44 10.18 -13.95
N LYS A 72 -11.11 9.43 -14.82
CA LYS A 72 -10.91 7.99 -15.03
C LYS A 72 -9.87 7.76 -16.12
N ALA A 73 -9.07 6.70 -15.97
CA ALA A 73 -8.07 6.33 -16.97
C ALA A 73 -8.67 6.31 -18.39
N GLY A 74 -7.90 6.81 -19.34
CA GLY A 74 -8.21 6.73 -20.77
C GLY A 74 -8.60 5.31 -21.16
N LYS A 75 -9.54 5.16 -22.11
CA LYS A 75 -9.99 3.84 -22.56
C LYS A 75 -8.83 3.16 -23.32
N GLY A 76 -7.92 2.49 -22.60
CA GLY A 76 -6.78 1.76 -23.16
C GLY A 76 -5.42 1.94 -22.47
N GLU A 77 -5.22 2.93 -21.58
CA GLU A 77 -3.94 3.09 -20.87
C GLU A 77 -4.04 2.63 -19.42
N VAL A 78 -3.50 1.43 -19.16
CA VAL A 78 -3.31 0.88 -17.83
C VAL A 78 -1.82 0.67 -17.58
N GLY A 79 -1.40 0.87 -16.33
CA GLY A 79 -0.08 0.44 -15.91
C GLY A 79 -0.03 -1.07 -15.81
N LEU A 80 1.06 -1.69 -16.27
CA LEU A 80 1.22 -3.15 -16.28
C LEU A 80 2.37 -3.64 -15.39
N HIS A 81 3.29 -2.76 -15.04
CA HIS A 81 4.45 -3.10 -14.22
C HIS A 81 4.06 -3.28 -12.74
N PRO A 82 4.81 -4.07 -11.97
CA PRO A 82 4.56 -4.22 -10.54
C PRO A 82 4.83 -2.88 -9.83
N ILE A 83 3.90 -2.48 -8.97
CA ILE A 83 3.96 -1.25 -8.18
C ILE A 83 3.57 -1.52 -6.72
N GLN A 84 3.61 -0.47 -5.90
CA GLN A 84 3.23 -0.43 -4.49
C GLN A 84 4.13 -1.26 -3.58
N SER A 85 4.25 -0.85 -2.33
CA SER A 85 4.82 -1.69 -1.27
C SER A 85 3.89 -2.86 -0.97
N ASP A 86 4.45 -3.97 -0.51
CA ASP A 86 3.78 -5.26 -0.38
C ASP A 86 2.42 -5.24 0.31
N GLN A 87 2.35 -4.64 1.50
CA GLN A 87 1.14 -4.55 2.32
C GLN A 87 0.10 -3.57 1.74
N PHE A 88 0.49 -2.67 0.84
CA PHE A 88 -0.41 -1.69 0.24
C PHE A 88 -0.81 -2.07 -1.19
N ARG A 89 -0.32 -3.21 -1.69
CA ARG A 89 -0.51 -3.60 -3.08
C ARG A 89 -1.99 -3.94 -3.35
N ALA A 90 -2.54 -3.34 -4.40
CA ALA A 90 -3.94 -3.50 -4.78
C ALA A 90 -4.19 -4.85 -5.48
N PRO A 91 -5.41 -5.42 -5.39
CA PRO A 91 -5.71 -6.74 -5.94
C PRO A 91 -5.50 -6.82 -7.45
N GLU A 92 -5.84 -5.77 -8.22
CA GLU A 92 -5.63 -5.73 -9.66
C GLU A 92 -4.14 -5.77 -10.05
N VAL A 93 -3.25 -5.30 -9.17
CA VAL A 93 -1.80 -5.35 -9.37
C VAL A 93 -1.30 -6.77 -9.15
N ILE A 94 -1.70 -7.40 -8.03
CA ILE A 94 -1.33 -8.80 -7.73
C ILE A 94 -1.85 -9.76 -8.80
N LEU A 95 -3.07 -9.55 -9.27
CA LEU A 95 -3.72 -10.36 -10.31
C LEU A 95 -3.23 -10.03 -11.73
N GLY A 96 -2.42 -8.99 -11.90
CA GLY A 96 -1.89 -8.60 -13.22
C GLY A 96 -2.97 -8.10 -14.19
N CYS A 97 -4.08 -7.54 -13.70
CA CYS A 97 -5.20 -7.06 -14.52
C CYS A 97 -4.92 -5.70 -15.20
N GLY A 98 -3.80 -5.07 -14.87
CA GLY A 98 -3.53 -3.68 -15.16
C GLY A 98 -4.15 -2.73 -14.13
N TRP A 99 -3.50 -1.61 -13.88
CA TRP A 99 -3.86 -0.67 -12.81
C TRP A 99 -3.96 0.77 -13.30
N SER A 100 -4.62 1.61 -12.49
CA SER A 100 -4.78 3.05 -12.70
C SER A 100 -4.73 3.79 -11.36
N PHE A 101 -5.13 5.06 -11.31
CA PHE A 101 -5.23 5.88 -10.09
C PHE A 101 -6.06 5.23 -8.96
N SER A 102 -6.98 4.32 -9.29
CA SER A 102 -7.72 3.50 -8.31
C SER A 102 -6.81 2.67 -7.38
N ALA A 103 -5.59 2.37 -7.81
CA ALA A 103 -4.60 1.68 -6.98
C ALA A 103 -4.15 2.57 -5.80
N ASP A 104 -4.02 3.89 -6.01
CA ASP A 104 -3.69 4.84 -4.94
C ASP A 104 -4.85 5.00 -3.94
N ILE A 105 -6.10 4.91 -4.42
CA ILE A 105 -7.28 4.87 -3.54
C ILE A 105 -7.26 3.64 -2.63
N TRP A 106 -6.85 2.49 -3.16
CA TRP A 106 -6.64 1.29 -2.35
C TRP A 106 -5.55 1.50 -1.30
N ASN A 107 -4.37 2.04 -1.67
CA ASN A 107 -3.32 2.39 -0.70
C ASN A 107 -3.85 3.27 0.43
N PHE A 108 -4.65 4.29 0.08
CA PHE A 108 -5.21 5.20 1.06
C PHE A 108 -6.22 4.51 1.99
N GLY A 109 -7.05 3.61 1.48
CA GLY A 109 -7.94 2.79 2.31
C GLY A 109 -7.19 1.94 3.33
N VAL A 110 -6.12 1.27 2.90
CA VAL A 110 -5.24 0.49 3.79
C VAL A 110 -4.56 1.39 4.82
N LEU A 111 -4.01 2.53 4.38
CA LEU A 111 -3.35 3.50 5.26
C LEU A 111 -4.32 4.06 6.32
N ALA A 112 -5.52 4.46 5.91
CA ALA A 112 -6.52 5.01 6.82
C ALA A 112 -6.89 4.00 7.90
N TRP A 113 -7.09 2.73 7.52
CA TRP A 113 -7.34 1.65 8.48
C TRP A 113 -6.16 1.45 9.43
N ASN A 114 -4.93 1.39 8.89
CA ASN A 114 -3.72 1.18 9.71
C ASN A 114 -3.52 2.30 10.75
N ILE A 115 -3.85 3.54 10.40
CA ILE A 115 -3.74 4.69 11.31
C ILE A 115 -4.74 4.56 12.47
N ILE A 116 -5.99 4.16 12.19
CA ILE A 116 -7.04 4.05 13.21
C ILE A 116 -6.76 2.88 14.15
N GLU A 117 -6.47 1.70 13.61
CA GLU A 117 -6.27 0.48 14.40
C GLU A 117 -4.83 0.33 14.91
N ARG A 118 -3.91 1.21 14.49
CA ARG A 118 -2.50 1.26 14.92
C ARG A 118 -1.75 -0.06 14.72
N THR A 119 -2.11 -0.77 13.65
CA THR A 119 -1.58 -2.07 13.24
C THR A 119 -1.76 -2.21 11.73
N GLU A 120 -1.19 -3.24 11.13
CA GLU A 120 -1.35 -3.52 9.71
C GLU A 120 -2.65 -4.27 9.43
N LEU A 121 -3.40 -3.79 8.42
CA LEU A 121 -4.58 -4.47 7.91
C LEU A 121 -4.18 -5.85 7.39
N PHE A 122 -3.19 -5.91 6.51
CA PHE A 122 -2.66 -7.16 5.95
C PHE A 122 -1.38 -7.55 6.68
N ARG A 123 -1.47 -8.60 7.53
CA ARG A 123 -0.37 -8.97 8.45
C ARG A 123 0.46 -10.13 7.90
N GLN A 124 -0.18 -11.04 7.16
CA GLN A 124 0.45 -12.24 6.62
C GLN A 124 0.69 -12.08 5.12
N VAL A 125 1.60 -11.18 4.75
CA VAL A 125 1.96 -10.94 3.34
C VAL A 125 3.36 -11.39 2.95
N HIS A 126 4.13 -11.92 3.92
CA HIS A 126 5.48 -12.42 3.71
C HIS A 126 5.58 -13.90 4.13
N ASP A 127 6.49 -14.64 3.51
CA ASP A 127 6.82 -16.01 3.91
C ASP A 127 7.75 -16.05 5.14
N ALA A 128 8.14 -17.26 5.57
CA ALA A 128 9.03 -17.44 6.71
C ALA A 128 10.46 -16.89 6.49
N GLN A 129 10.81 -16.58 5.24
CA GLN A 129 12.09 -15.99 4.85
C GLN A 129 11.99 -14.46 4.69
N GLY A 130 10.80 -13.88 4.82
CA GLY A 130 10.55 -12.45 4.67
C GLY A 130 10.32 -12.00 3.23
N HIS A 131 10.17 -12.92 2.27
CA HIS A 131 9.84 -12.56 0.88
C HIS A 131 8.35 -12.35 0.73
N TYR A 132 7.96 -11.46 -0.19
CA TYR A 132 6.55 -11.23 -0.46
C TYR A 132 5.85 -12.50 -0.93
N ASN A 133 4.66 -12.76 -0.38
CA ASN A 133 3.86 -13.93 -0.62
C ASN A 133 2.46 -13.54 -1.16
N PRO A 134 2.32 -13.39 -2.49
CA PRO A 134 1.10 -12.90 -3.14
C PRO A 134 -0.16 -13.71 -2.80
N LYS A 135 -0.05 -15.04 -2.70
CA LYS A 135 -1.18 -15.91 -2.35
C LYS A 135 -1.64 -15.70 -0.90
N ALA A 136 -0.72 -15.51 0.05
CA ALA A 136 -1.10 -15.21 1.43
C ALA A 136 -1.77 -13.83 1.54
N HIS A 137 -1.27 -12.85 0.78
CA HIS A 137 -1.90 -11.52 0.73
C HIS A 137 -3.31 -11.56 0.13
N LEU A 138 -3.53 -12.30 -0.97
CA LEU A 138 -4.88 -12.52 -1.52
C LEU A 138 -5.80 -13.25 -0.55
N ALA A 139 -5.28 -14.21 0.22
CA ALA A 139 -6.06 -14.91 1.26
C ALA A 139 -6.54 -13.94 2.35
N GLU A 140 -5.69 -13.01 2.80
CA GLU A 140 -6.08 -11.94 3.73
C GLU A 140 -7.14 -11.00 3.13
N MET A 141 -7.06 -10.68 1.83
CA MET A 141 -8.09 -9.90 1.13
C MET A 141 -9.42 -10.66 1.07
N ILE A 142 -9.40 -11.96 0.76
CA ILE A 142 -10.60 -12.81 0.70
C ILE A 142 -11.27 -12.94 2.07
N ALA A 143 -10.48 -13.06 3.15
CA ALA A 143 -11.03 -13.08 4.50
C ALA A 143 -11.85 -11.82 4.80
N LEU A 144 -11.31 -10.64 4.44
CA LEU A 144 -11.96 -9.36 4.72
C LEU A 144 -13.13 -9.04 3.79
N LEU A 145 -12.98 -9.27 2.49
CA LEU A 145 -13.87 -8.76 1.44
C LEU A 145 -14.74 -9.85 0.81
N GLY A 146 -14.55 -11.11 1.19
CA GLY A 146 -15.09 -12.26 0.46
C GLY A 146 -14.34 -12.53 -0.85
N PRO A 147 -14.75 -13.56 -1.62
CA PRO A 147 -14.07 -13.92 -2.87
C PRO A 147 -14.18 -12.82 -3.93
N PRO A 148 -13.15 -12.65 -4.79
CA PRO A 148 -13.21 -11.66 -5.87
C PRO A 148 -14.33 -11.99 -6.88
N PRO A 149 -14.92 -10.97 -7.51
CA PRO A 149 -15.92 -11.18 -8.54
C PRO A 149 -15.31 -11.82 -9.79
N LYS A 150 -16.07 -12.70 -10.46
CA LYS A 150 -15.63 -13.41 -11.68
C LYS A 150 -15.14 -12.48 -12.79
N GLN A 151 -15.69 -11.27 -12.86
CA GLN A 151 -15.25 -10.24 -13.80
C GLN A 151 -13.78 -9.87 -13.61
N LEU A 152 -13.29 -9.78 -12.37
CA LEU A 152 -11.89 -9.47 -12.08
C LEU A 152 -10.98 -10.63 -12.49
N LEU A 153 -11.41 -11.88 -12.24
CA LEU A 153 -10.66 -13.07 -12.65
C LEU A 153 -10.56 -13.18 -14.17
N ALA A 154 -11.64 -12.91 -14.89
CA ALA A 154 -11.63 -12.89 -16.36
C ALA A 154 -10.66 -11.84 -16.93
N ARG A 155 -10.49 -10.68 -16.27
CA ARG A 155 -9.48 -9.68 -16.64
C ARG A 155 -8.07 -10.20 -16.42
N SER A 156 -7.81 -10.87 -15.29
CA SER A 156 -6.51 -11.49 -15.00
C SER A 156 -6.15 -12.52 -16.07
N ASP A 157 -7.11 -13.37 -16.48
CA ASP A 157 -6.89 -14.36 -17.54
C ASP A 157 -6.65 -13.72 -18.90
N ALA A 158 -7.40 -12.68 -19.24
CA ALA A 158 -7.19 -11.94 -20.49
C ALA A 158 -5.80 -11.27 -20.56
N MET A 159 -5.26 -10.85 -19.41
CA MET A 159 -3.94 -10.19 -19.31
C MET A 159 -2.77 -11.17 -19.14
N ALA A 160 -3.03 -12.44 -18.87
CA ALA A 160 -2.00 -13.45 -18.60
C ALA A 160 -0.94 -13.59 -19.71
N GLY A 161 -1.34 -13.40 -20.97
CA GLY A 161 -0.46 -13.49 -22.13
C GLY A 161 0.23 -12.17 -22.51
N VAL A 162 -0.12 -11.06 -21.87
CA VAL A 162 0.40 -9.73 -22.23
C VAL A 162 1.81 -9.56 -21.67
N GLN A 163 2.78 -9.50 -22.56
CA GLN A 163 4.20 -9.37 -22.22
C GLN A 163 4.58 -7.90 -22.04
N TRP A 164 5.39 -7.61 -21.03
CA TRP A 164 6.01 -6.31 -20.84
C TRP A 164 7.09 -6.05 -21.89
N PRO A 165 7.35 -4.77 -22.25
CA PRO A 165 8.43 -4.41 -23.17
C PRO A 165 9.82 -4.81 -22.65
N THR A 166 9.99 -4.87 -21.34
CA THR A 166 11.24 -5.26 -20.69
C THR A 166 10.91 -6.16 -19.51
N ALA A 167 11.56 -7.32 -19.47
CA ALA A 167 11.40 -8.26 -18.38
C ALA A 167 12.02 -7.71 -17.09
N VAL A 168 11.36 -7.95 -15.96
CA VAL A 168 11.72 -7.43 -14.65
C VAL A 168 12.06 -8.61 -13.73
N LYS A 169 13.08 -8.45 -12.87
CA LYS A 169 13.38 -9.45 -11.85
C LYS A 169 12.44 -9.30 -10.67
N ASN A 170 11.84 -10.39 -10.21
CA ASN A 170 11.12 -10.41 -8.93
C ASN A 170 12.10 -10.52 -7.75
N GLU A 171 11.57 -10.52 -6.52
CA GLU A 171 12.38 -10.60 -5.29
C GLU A 171 13.23 -11.87 -5.20
N ALA A 172 12.74 -12.99 -5.76
CA ALA A 172 13.49 -14.24 -5.87
C ALA A 172 14.59 -14.21 -6.95
N GLY A 173 14.76 -13.08 -7.66
CA GLY A 173 15.74 -12.91 -8.73
C GLY A 173 15.34 -13.52 -10.07
N ARG A 174 14.13 -14.08 -10.19
CA ARG A 174 13.60 -14.66 -11.42
C ARG A 174 13.21 -13.55 -12.39
N LEU A 175 13.67 -13.66 -13.63
CA LEU A 175 13.28 -12.76 -14.71
C LEU A 175 11.86 -13.10 -15.16
N CYS A 176 10.96 -12.12 -15.09
CA CYS A 176 9.53 -12.26 -15.35
C CYS A 176 9.10 -11.27 -16.44
N SER A 177 8.25 -11.71 -17.34
CA SER A 177 7.86 -10.92 -18.51
C SER A 177 6.41 -10.44 -18.46
N ASN A 178 5.64 -10.81 -17.44
CA ASN A 178 4.28 -10.34 -17.20
C ASN A 178 3.93 -10.42 -15.70
N GLY A 179 2.77 -9.85 -15.33
CA GLY A 179 2.32 -9.82 -13.93
C GLY A 179 2.07 -11.20 -13.33
N ARG A 180 1.53 -12.14 -14.11
CA ARG A 180 1.25 -13.50 -13.64
C ARG A 180 2.52 -14.24 -13.24
N GLU A 181 3.58 -14.12 -14.03
CA GLU A 181 4.91 -14.67 -13.72
C GLU A 181 5.55 -13.98 -12.53
N TYR A 182 5.43 -12.65 -12.45
CA TYR A 182 6.08 -11.86 -11.40
C TYR A 182 5.53 -12.19 -10.00
N PHE A 183 4.21 -12.38 -9.88
CA PHE A 183 3.54 -12.70 -8.62
C PHE A 183 3.28 -14.21 -8.43
N ASP A 184 3.84 -15.08 -9.27
CA ASP A 184 3.67 -16.54 -9.19
C ASP A 184 2.20 -17.01 -9.21
N GLY A 185 1.37 -16.37 -10.04
CA GLY A 185 0.02 -16.85 -10.37
C GLY A 185 0.02 -18.04 -11.35
N PRO A 186 -1.14 -18.61 -11.69
CA PRO A 186 -2.49 -18.21 -11.27
C PRO A 186 -2.82 -18.60 -9.83
N PHE A 187 -3.77 -17.88 -9.22
CA PHE A 187 -4.21 -18.11 -7.84
C PHE A 187 -5.60 -18.77 -7.72
N PHE A 188 -6.33 -18.82 -8.83
CA PHE A 188 -7.69 -19.33 -8.91
C PHE A 188 -7.75 -20.43 -9.97
N ASN A 189 -8.64 -21.40 -9.77
CA ASN A 189 -8.91 -22.44 -10.76
C ASN A 189 -9.91 -21.96 -11.83
N GLU A 190 -10.23 -22.83 -12.79
CA GLU A 190 -11.17 -22.54 -13.90
C GLU A 190 -12.61 -22.22 -13.43
N ASN A 191 -12.99 -22.65 -12.23
CA ASN A 191 -14.30 -22.35 -11.64
C ASN A 191 -14.32 -21.00 -10.91
N GLY A 192 -13.16 -20.37 -10.73
CA GLY A 192 -12.95 -19.16 -9.93
C GLY A 192 -12.80 -19.42 -8.42
N GLU A 193 -12.49 -20.66 -8.04
CA GLU A 193 -12.21 -21.03 -6.65
C GLU A 193 -10.74 -20.75 -6.33
N PHE A 194 -10.47 -20.27 -5.13
CA PHE A 194 -9.12 -19.93 -4.70
C PHE A 194 -8.30 -21.19 -4.43
N LEU A 195 -7.07 -21.27 -4.94
CA LEU A 195 -6.25 -22.48 -4.87
C LEU A 195 -5.64 -22.73 -3.49
N TYR A 196 -5.73 -21.76 -2.57
CA TYR A 196 -5.03 -21.77 -1.28
C TYR A 196 -5.99 -21.45 -0.13
N ASP A 197 -7.16 -22.10 -0.12
CA ASP A 197 -8.22 -21.88 0.89
C ASP A 197 -7.73 -22.09 2.33
N ASP A 198 -6.72 -22.94 2.54
CA ASP A 198 -6.08 -23.18 3.83
C ASP A 198 -5.36 -21.95 4.40
N LEU A 199 -5.02 -20.99 3.55
CA LEU A 199 -4.36 -19.74 3.94
C LEU A 199 -5.36 -18.65 4.37
N ILE A 200 -6.67 -18.81 4.14
CA ILE A 200 -7.65 -17.76 4.44
C ILE A 200 -7.86 -17.66 5.96
N PRO A 201 -7.44 -16.55 6.60
CA PRO A 201 -7.64 -16.40 8.04
C PRO A 201 -9.12 -16.19 8.37
N THR A 202 -9.52 -16.62 9.56
CA THR A 202 -10.87 -16.33 10.07
C THR A 202 -10.91 -14.92 10.65
N ARG A 203 -11.30 -13.94 9.83
CA ARG A 203 -11.56 -12.55 10.25
C ARG A 203 -12.44 -11.85 9.22
N LYS A 204 -13.18 -10.82 9.61
CA LYS A 204 -13.96 -9.96 8.71
C LYS A 204 -13.53 -8.51 8.87
N LEU A 205 -13.85 -7.68 7.88
CA LEU A 205 -13.51 -6.25 7.92
C LEU A 205 -14.26 -5.52 9.05
N GLU A 206 -15.52 -5.87 9.30
CA GLU A 206 -16.32 -5.24 10.36
C GLU A 206 -15.79 -5.58 11.75
N ASP A 207 -15.31 -6.82 11.90
CA ASP A 207 -14.74 -7.34 13.14
C ASP A 207 -13.27 -6.93 13.34
N SER A 208 -12.66 -6.23 12.38
CA SER A 208 -11.26 -5.80 12.47
C SER A 208 -11.10 -4.40 13.06
N ILE A 209 -12.17 -3.59 13.09
CA ILE A 209 -12.16 -2.23 13.65
C ILE A 209 -12.61 -2.28 15.10
N MET A 210 -11.62 -2.35 16.01
CA MET A 210 -11.86 -2.50 17.45
C MET A 210 -11.68 -1.19 18.22
N THR A 211 -11.03 -0.20 17.61
CA THR A 211 -10.62 1.03 18.30
C THR A 211 -11.74 2.07 18.40
N LEU A 212 -12.74 2.01 17.51
CA LEU A 212 -13.82 3.00 17.41
C LEU A 212 -15.11 2.57 18.13
N GLU A 213 -15.86 3.54 18.65
CA GLU A 213 -17.22 3.32 19.15
C GLU A 213 -18.17 2.94 18.00
N GLU A 214 -19.31 2.30 18.30
CA GLU A 214 -20.23 1.76 17.28
C GLU A 214 -20.56 2.75 16.15
N LYS A 215 -20.97 3.98 16.50
CA LYS A 215 -21.37 4.99 15.51
C LYS A 215 -20.21 5.41 14.61
N GLU A 216 -19.04 5.64 15.20
CA GLU A 216 -17.82 6.03 14.48
C GLU A 216 -17.32 4.88 13.61
N ARG A 217 -17.38 3.65 14.14
CA ARG A 217 -17.04 2.42 13.41
C ARG A 217 -17.90 2.27 12.16
N GLN A 218 -19.22 2.47 12.25
CA GLN A 218 -20.09 2.38 11.07
C GLN A 218 -19.79 3.47 10.04
N ALA A 219 -19.53 4.71 10.47
CA ALA A 219 -19.16 5.80 9.57
C ALA A 219 -17.80 5.54 8.88
N PHE A 220 -16.82 5.02 9.63
CA PHE A 220 -15.52 4.66 9.11
C PHE A 220 -15.59 3.46 8.17
N LEU A 221 -16.34 2.41 8.52
CA LEU A 221 -16.61 1.25 7.66
C LEU A 221 -17.22 1.68 6.33
N SER A 222 -18.23 2.55 6.37
CA SER A 222 -18.81 3.14 5.16
C SER A 222 -17.74 3.84 4.33
N PHE A 223 -16.84 4.62 4.95
CA PHE A 223 -15.77 5.31 4.25
C PHE A 223 -14.77 4.34 3.60
N VAL A 224 -14.25 3.36 4.34
CA VAL A 224 -13.25 2.42 3.81
C VAL A 224 -13.80 1.47 2.77
N ASN A 225 -15.10 1.14 2.82
CA ASN A 225 -15.73 0.28 1.80
C ASN A 225 -15.76 0.94 0.41
N HIS A 226 -15.74 2.27 0.32
CA HIS A 226 -15.59 2.98 -0.95
C HIS A 226 -14.16 2.98 -1.49
N MET A 227 -13.18 2.45 -0.74
CA MET A 227 -11.76 2.38 -1.11
C MET A 227 -11.28 0.93 -1.25
N LEU A 228 -11.69 0.05 -0.35
CA LEU A 228 -11.30 -1.36 -0.28
C LEU A 228 -12.29 -2.25 -1.05
N ALA A 229 -12.38 -2.01 -2.36
CA ALA A 229 -13.20 -2.82 -3.26
C ALA A 229 -12.33 -3.65 -4.22
N TRP A 230 -12.80 -4.85 -4.55
CA TRP A 230 -12.14 -5.75 -5.50
C TRP A 230 -12.01 -5.14 -6.89
N LEU A 231 -13.11 -4.61 -7.42
CA LEU A 231 -13.11 -3.97 -8.73
C LEU A 231 -12.60 -2.53 -8.59
N PRO A 232 -11.59 -2.13 -9.37
CA PRO A 232 -11.05 -0.77 -9.29
C PRO A 232 -12.10 0.31 -9.59
N GLU A 233 -13.06 0.01 -10.47
CA GLU A 233 -14.15 0.92 -10.83
C GLU A 233 -15.22 1.14 -9.74
N ASP A 234 -15.29 0.28 -8.74
CA ASP A 234 -16.20 0.41 -7.61
C ASP A 234 -15.63 1.34 -6.52
N ARG A 235 -14.34 1.69 -6.63
CA ARG A 235 -13.68 2.62 -5.72
C ARG A 235 -14.03 4.06 -6.10
N GLN A 236 -14.42 4.85 -5.10
CA GLN A 236 -14.62 6.29 -5.31
C GLN A 236 -13.29 6.99 -5.59
N THR A 237 -13.35 8.04 -6.39
CA THR A 237 -12.22 8.93 -6.64
C THR A 237 -11.89 9.75 -5.39
N ALA A 238 -10.68 10.30 -5.31
CA ALA A 238 -10.29 11.17 -4.20
C ALA A 238 -11.25 12.38 -4.04
N GLY A 239 -11.71 12.97 -5.15
CA GLY A 239 -12.67 14.07 -5.13
C GLY A 239 -14.04 13.68 -4.56
N GLU A 240 -14.54 12.49 -4.88
CA GLU A 240 -15.79 11.98 -4.32
C GLU A 240 -15.64 11.65 -2.83
N LEU A 241 -14.51 11.06 -2.44
CA LEU A 241 -14.22 10.72 -1.04
C LEU A 241 -14.11 11.95 -0.13
N MET A 242 -13.65 13.09 -0.66
CA MET A 242 -13.61 14.36 0.10
C MET A 242 -14.98 14.81 0.60
N GLU A 243 -16.04 14.47 -0.11
CA GLU A 243 -17.41 14.82 0.26
C GLU A 243 -18.05 13.79 1.21
N HIS A 244 -17.34 12.69 1.53
CA HIS A 244 -17.89 11.62 2.36
C HIS A 244 -18.15 12.11 3.81
N PRO A 245 -19.32 11.80 4.42
CA PRO A 245 -19.69 12.30 5.74
C PRO A 245 -18.70 12.02 6.87
N PHE A 246 -17.92 10.94 6.75
CA PHE A 246 -16.87 10.59 7.73
C PHE A 246 -15.81 11.70 7.88
N LEU A 247 -15.48 12.44 6.82
CA LEU A 247 -14.49 13.52 6.86
C LEU A 247 -15.07 14.87 7.29
N ASN A 248 -16.40 15.00 7.28
CA ASN A 248 -17.13 16.24 7.55
C ASN A 248 -17.76 16.27 8.96
N GLY A 249 -17.46 15.26 9.78
CA GLY A 249 -18.02 15.05 11.13
C GLY A 249 -17.22 15.66 12.26
#